data_AF-A0AAJ6GCE6-F1
#
_entry.id   AF-A0AAJ6GCE6-F1
#
_cell.length_a   1.000
_cell.length_b   1.000
_cell.length_c   1.000
_cell.angle_alpha   90.00
_cell.angle_beta   90.00
_cell.angle_gamma   90.00
#
_symmetry.space_group_name_H-M   'P 1'
#
loop_
_entity.id
_entity.type
_entity.pdbx_description
1 polymer ?
#
loop_
_entity_poly.entity_id
_entity_poly.type
_entity_poly.pdbx_seq_one_letter_code
_entity_poly.pdbx_strand_id
1 'polypeptide(L)'
;MGIATLVAVLSVVLTGCAVPAQPAPQDYTGTWRLQGEDGDRAAEFTVSADRTYTARNFPVDLACRSGNAATSPPGCADGRYPTSFSGHWQPGEGSSPGVRLYYADRFVRQGYASNGGLGFFVRTLDAPRPDYLFIRASSE
;
A
#
# COMPACT_ATOMS: atom_id res chain seq x y z
N MET A 1 -63.47 -44.72 8.37
CA MET A 1 -63.10 -43.55 7.54
C MET A 1 -62.49 -42.54 8.52
N GLY A 2 -61.17 -42.41 8.68
CA GLY A 2 -60.20 -41.84 7.72
C GLY A 2 -60.48 -40.34 7.61
N ILE A 3 -59.69 -39.42 8.18
CA ILE A 3 -58.51 -38.81 7.54
C ILE A 3 -57.58 -38.24 8.63
N ALA A 4 -56.30 -38.63 8.56
CA ALA A 4 -55.21 -38.03 9.33
C ALA A 4 -54.83 -36.67 8.72
N THR A 5 -54.77 -35.62 9.53
CA THR A 5 -54.32 -34.28 9.08
C THR A 5 -52.83 -34.14 9.36
N LEU A 6 -52.03 -34.27 8.30
CA LEU A 6 -50.58 -34.07 8.29
C LEU A 6 -50.30 -32.56 8.17
N VAL A 7 -49.79 -31.93 9.23
CA VAL A 7 -49.26 -30.56 9.14
C VAL A 7 -47.80 -30.68 8.70
N ALA A 8 -47.55 -30.40 7.41
CA ALA A 8 -46.22 -30.32 6.86
C ALA A 8 -45.52 -29.06 7.41
N VAL A 9 -44.50 -29.26 8.25
CA VAL A 9 -43.62 -28.19 8.73
C VAL A 9 -42.63 -27.89 7.61
N LEU A 10 -42.78 -26.74 6.96
CA LEU A 10 -41.82 -26.20 6.00
C LEU A 10 -40.59 -25.69 6.75
N SER A 11 -39.59 -26.56 6.92
CA SER A 11 -38.25 -26.16 7.34
C SER A 11 -37.55 -25.44 6.18
N VAL A 12 -37.65 -24.11 6.14
CA VAL A 12 -36.82 -23.29 5.25
C VAL A 12 -35.41 -23.29 5.82
N VAL A 13 -34.56 -24.17 5.29
CA VAL A 13 -33.12 -24.14 5.55
C VAL A 13 -32.55 -22.99 4.70
N LEU A 14 -32.35 -21.82 5.30
CA LEU A 14 -31.53 -20.78 4.69
C LEU A 14 -30.09 -21.30 4.64
N THR A 15 -29.70 -21.90 3.52
CA THR A 15 -28.29 -21.99 3.13
C THR A 15 -27.83 -20.58 2.79
N GLY A 16 -27.51 -19.81 3.82
CA GLY A 16 -26.79 -18.56 3.66
C GLY A 16 -25.46 -18.88 3.01
N CYS A 17 -25.33 -18.57 1.73
CA CYS A 17 -24.03 -18.49 1.08
C CYS A 17 -23.22 -17.49 1.92
N ALA A 18 -22.28 -18.00 2.71
CA ALA A 18 -21.26 -17.17 3.33
C ALA A 18 -20.48 -16.55 2.17
N VAL A 19 -20.88 -15.32 1.78
CA VAL A 19 -20.05 -14.51 0.91
C VAL A 19 -18.72 -14.41 1.64
N PRO A 20 -17.60 -14.90 1.07
CA PRO A 20 -16.31 -14.72 1.72
C PRO A 20 -16.16 -13.21 1.91
N ALA A 21 -16.08 -12.79 3.17
CA ALA A 21 -15.90 -11.39 3.51
C ALA A 21 -14.72 -10.91 2.68
N GLN A 22 -14.96 -9.93 1.80
CA GLN A 22 -13.87 -9.26 1.10
C GLN A 22 -12.84 -8.86 2.17
N PRO A 23 -11.55 -9.16 1.97
CA PRO A 23 -10.53 -8.75 2.91
C PRO A 23 -10.75 -7.29 3.27
N ALA A 24 -10.83 -6.98 4.56
CA ALA A 24 -11.04 -5.62 5.02
C ALA A 24 -10.00 -4.71 4.32
N PRO A 25 -10.40 -3.52 3.83
CA PRO A 25 -9.45 -2.60 3.23
C PRO A 25 -8.27 -2.40 4.18
N GLN A 26 -7.07 -2.77 3.73
CA GLN A 26 -5.89 -2.64 4.56
C GLN A 26 -5.65 -1.14 4.79
N ASP A 27 -5.64 -0.73 6.06
CA ASP A 27 -5.38 0.66 6.43
C ASP A 27 -3.89 0.96 6.29
N TYR A 28 -3.55 1.77 5.30
CA TYR A 28 -2.18 2.18 5.01
C TYR A 28 -1.82 3.53 5.63
N THR A 29 -2.75 4.18 6.33
CA THR A 29 -2.47 5.48 6.97
C THR A 29 -1.39 5.36 8.03
N GLY A 30 -0.75 6.47 8.36
CA GLY A 30 0.33 6.54 9.33
C GLY A 30 1.71 6.56 8.69
N THR A 31 2.71 6.43 9.55
CA THR A 31 4.11 6.67 9.22
C THR A 31 4.84 5.37 8.94
N TRP A 32 5.59 5.35 7.85
CA TRP A 32 6.35 4.20 7.35
C TRP A 32 7.82 4.58 7.25
N ARG A 33 8.69 3.90 8.01
CA ARG A 33 10.13 4.18 8.07
C ARG A 33 10.91 3.03 7.46
N LEU A 34 12.00 3.35 6.76
CA LEU A 34 12.87 2.35 6.16
C LEU A 34 13.47 1.46 7.26
N GLN A 35 13.35 0.14 7.10
CA GLN A 35 13.84 -0.82 8.07
C GLN A 35 15.35 -0.66 8.26
N GLY A 36 15.79 -0.60 9.52
CA GLY A 36 17.20 -0.47 9.89
C GLY A 36 17.73 0.96 9.90
N GLU A 37 16.88 1.96 9.62
CA GLU A 37 17.23 3.37 9.77
C GLU A 37 16.45 4.04 10.91
N ASP A 38 17.14 4.90 11.66
CA ASP A 38 16.58 5.69 12.76
C ASP A 38 17.06 7.15 12.72
N GLY A 39 16.33 8.02 13.41
CA GLY A 39 16.66 9.45 13.54
C GLY A 39 16.27 10.32 12.33
N ASP A 40 16.71 11.58 12.34
CA ASP A 40 16.27 12.62 11.40
C ASP A 40 16.68 12.37 9.94
N ARG A 41 17.66 11.49 9.72
CA ARG A 41 18.12 11.10 8.38
C ARG A 41 17.42 9.85 7.84
N ALA A 42 16.63 9.16 8.66
CA ALA A 42 15.91 7.98 8.21
C ALA A 42 14.93 8.34 7.08
N ALA A 43 14.94 7.50 6.04
CA ALA A 43 13.93 7.52 5.00
C ALA A 43 12.58 7.18 5.59
N GLU A 44 11.61 8.04 5.38
CA GLU A 44 10.26 7.88 5.93
C GLU A 44 9.23 8.49 4.99
N PHE A 45 8.03 7.92 4.95
CA PHE A 45 6.87 8.57 4.40
C PHE A 45 5.65 8.39 5.29
N THR A 46 4.82 9.42 5.35
CA THR A 46 3.57 9.42 6.12
C THR A 46 2.40 9.49 5.17
N VAL A 47 1.50 8.52 5.29
CA VAL A 47 0.28 8.40 4.50
C VAL A 47 -0.89 8.93 5.33
N SER A 48 -1.58 9.94 4.83
CA SER A 48 -2.69 10.58 5.53
C SER A 48 -4.04 10.01 5.08
N ALA A 49 -5.05 10.08 5.95
CA ALA A 49 -6.42 9.62 5.65
C ALA A 49 -7.08 10.43 4.50
N ASP A 50 -6.63 11.66 4.28
CA ASP A 50 -7.09 12.58 3.22
C ASP A 50 -6.52 12.27 1.82
N ARG A 51 -5.91 11.10 1.64
CA ARG A 51 -5.24 10.68 0.40
C ARG A 51 -3.98 11.46 0.03
N THR A 52 -3.40 12.22 0.96
CA THR A 52 -2.08 12.85 0.78
C THR A 52 -0.96 12.04 1.43
N TYR A 53 0.28 12.26 1.01
CA TYR A 53 1.45 11.77 1.73
C TYR A 53 2.61 12.76 1.66
N THR A 54 3.50 12.67 2.65
CA THR A 54 4.78 13.38 2.68
C THR A 54 5.90 12.36 2.80
N ALA A 55 6.93 12.46 1.96
CA ALA A 55 8.12 11.62 2.00
C ALA A 55 9.35 12.46 2.33
N ARG A 56 10.20 11.97 3.25
CA ARG A 56 11.49 12.56 3.61
C ARG A 56 12.61 11.56 3.42
N ASN A 57 13.78 12.06 3.04
CA ASN A 57 14.99 11.26 2.78
C ASN A 57 14.71 10.02 1.91
N PHE A 58 13.74 10.11 1.00
CA PHE A 58 13.25 8.98 0.24
C PHE A 58 14.30 8.52 -0.78
N PRO A 59 14.51 7.20 -0.95
CA PRO A 59 15.45 6.68 -1.92
C PRO A 59 15.11 7.16 -3.33
N VAL A 60 16.10 7.72 -4.00
CA VAL A 60 15.98 8.27 -5.35
C VAL A 60 15.76 7.26 -6.45
N ASP A 61 16.23 6.03 -6.30
CA ASP A 61 15.95 4.93 -7.21
C ASP A 61 14.49 4.47 -7.10
N LEU A 62 13.83 4.74 -5.96
CA LEU A 62 12.37 4.64 -5.83
C LEU A 62 11.64 5.86 -6.41
N ALA A 63 12.11 7.08 -6.09
CA ALA A 63 11.44 8.33 -6.48
C ALA A 63 11.60 8.67 -7.97
N CYS A 64 12.80 8.46 -8.52
CA CYS A 64 13.18 8.93 -9.85
C CYS A 64 12.94 7.83 -10.89
N ARG A 65 12.02 8.11 -11.80
CA ARG A 65 11.72 7.21 -12.92
C ARG A 65 12.89 7.24 -13.91
N SER A 66 13.32 6.07 -14.38
CA SER A 66 14.24 6.00 -15.51
C SER A 66 13.59 6.63 -16.75
N GLY A 67 14.19 7.69 -17.29
CA GLY A 67 13.86 8.25 -18.61
C GLY A 67 13.06 9.55 -18.67
N ASN A 68 12.60 10.14 -17.55
CA ASN A 68 12.00 11.49 -17.59
C ASN A 68 12.09 12.24 -16.24
N ALA A 69 13.21 12.92 -16.02
CA ALA A 69 13.45 13.73 -14.82
C ALA A 69 12.46 14.89 -14.67
N ALA A 70 11.97 15.48 -15.77
CA ALA A 70 11.04 16.63 -15.73
C ALA A 70 9.67 16.27 -15.12
N THR A 71 9.31 14.98 -15.14
CA THR A 71 8.06 14.48 -14.54
C THR A 71 8.28 13.71 -13.23
N SER A 72 9.53 13.65 -12.76
CA SER A 72 9.87 13.00 -11.51
C SER A 72 9.76 14.00 -10.34
N PRO A 73 9.66 13.52 -9.09
CA PRO A 73 9.79 14.39 -7.93
C PRO A 73 11.08 15.24 -7.95
N PRO A 74 11.12 16.35 -7.18
CA PRO A 74 12.32 17.17 -7.03
C PRO A 74 13.56 16.34 -6.68
N GLY A 75 14.76 16.81 -7.05
CA GLY A 75 16.02 16.12 -6.77
C GLY A 75 16.42 15.05 -7.80
N CYS A 76 15.50 14.61 -8.67
CA CYS A 76 15.79 13.60 -9.69
C CYS A 76 16.62 14.09 -10.88
N ALA A 77 16.61 15.39 -11.18
CA ALA A 77 17.40 15.96 -12.28
C ALA A 77 18.85 16.25 -11.88
N ASP A 78 19.09 16.57 -10.60
CA ASP A 78 20.37 17.10 -10.13
C ASP A 78 21.27 16.04 -9.46
N GLY A 79 20.81 14.77 -9.42
CA GLY A 79 21.51 13.71 -8.69
C GLY A 79 21.66 13.99 -7.19
N ARG A 80 20.75 14.77 -6.60
CA ARG A 80 20.76 15.05 -5.16
C ARG A 80 20.16 13.86 -4.41
N TYR A 81 20.92 13.34 -3.46
CA TYR A 81 20.60 12.15 -2.70
C TYR A 81 20.63 12.45 -1.20
N PRO A 82 19.58 12.11 -0.42
CA PRO A 82 18.22 11.64 -0.79
C PRO A 82 17.25 12.78 -1.20
N THR A 83 16.00 12.45 -1.56
CA THR A 83 14.95 13.46 -1.92
C THR A 83 13.77 13.50 -0.95
N SER A 84 13.10 14.65 -0.87
CA SER A 84 11.88 14.84 -0.08
C SER A 84 10.81 15.52 -0.93
N PHE A 85 9.57 15.02 -0.87
CA PHE A 85 8.47 15.48 -1.71
C PHE A 85 7.12 15.09 -1.10
N SER A 86 6.04 15.61 -1.68
CA SER A 86 4.67 15.32 -1.25
C SER A 86 3.79 15.06 -2.45
N GLY A 87 2.70 14.32 -2.23
CA GLY A 87 1.75 14.02 -3.28
C GLY A 87 0.52 13.32 -2.75
N HIS A 88 -0.11 12.51 -3.58
CA HIS A 88 -1.27 11.72 -3.20
C HIS A 88 -1.01 10.23 -3.32
N TRP A 89 -1.81 9.45 -2.60
CA TRP A 89 -1.72 8.00 -2.60
C TRP A 89 -3.06 7.34 -2.89
N GLN A 90 -3.00 6.13 -3.43
CA GLN A 90 -4.15 5.28 -3.68
C GLN A 90 -3.83 3.85 -3.21
N PRO A 91 -4.84 3.05 -2.82
CA PRO A 91 -4.59 1.65 -2.53
C PRO A 91 -4.27 0.92 -3.83
N GLY A 92 -3.40 -0.08 -3.77
CA GLY A 92 -3.23 -1.04 -4.85
C GLY A 92 -4.55 -1.77 -5.13
N GLU A 93 -4.85 -1.99 -6.40
CA GLU A 93 -6.10 -2.62 -6.85
C GLU A 93 -5.88 -4.09 -7.21
N GLY A 94 -6.98 -4.87 -7.19
CA GLY A 94 -6.99 -6.25 -7.63
C GLY A 94 -6.10 -7.16 -6.77
N SER A 95 -5.27 -7.97 -7.42
CA SER A 95 -4.39 -8.95 -6.76
C SER A 95 -3.07 -8.36 -6.25
N SER A 96 -2.86 -7.04 -6.38
CA SER A 96 -1.60 -6.37 -6.01
C SER A 96 -1.81 -5.37 -4.87
N PRO A 97 -2.06 -5.84 -3.63
CA PRO A 97 -2.27 -4.98 -2.48
C PRO A 97 -1.04 -4.12 -2.17
N GLY A 98 -1.28 -2.89 -1.73
CA GLY A 98 -0.23 -1.96 -1.34
C GLY A 98 -0.64 -0.49 -1.41
N VAL A 99 0.36 0.38 -1.49
CA VAL A 99 0.21 1.83 -1.63
C VAL A 99 0.83 2.28 -2.93
N ARG A 100 0.04 2.89 -3.82
CA ARG A 100 0.53 3.57 -5.01
C ARG A 100 0.78 5.04 -4.67
N LEU A 101 2.02 5.49 -4.82
CA LEU A 101 2.45 6.86 -4.57
C LEU A 101 2.48 7.64 -5.89
N TYR A 102 1.96 8.86 -5.86
CA TYR A 102 1.91 9.75 -6.99
C TYR A 102 2.52 11.12 -6.65
N TYR A 103 3.12 11.77 -7.63
CA TYR A 103 3.60 13.15 -7.56
C TYR A 103 3.08 13.89 -8.79
N ALA A 104 2.41 15.03 -8.61
CA ALA A 104 1.78 15.79 -9.70
C ALA A 104 0.97 14.89 -10.67
N ASP A 105 0.11 14.02 -10.11
CA ASP A 105 -0.74 13.06 -10.86
C ASP A 105 0.01 12.01 -11.69
N ARG A 106 1.32 11.87 -11.46
CA ARG A 106 2.15 10.83 -12.08
C ARG A 106 2.51 9.76 -11.08
N PHE A 107 2.36 8.51 -11.50
CA PHE A 107 2.78 7.36 -10.71
C PHE A 107 4.29 7.40 -10.47
N VAL A 108 4.68 7.36 -9.20
CA VAL A 108 6.08 7.31 -8.75
C VAL A 108 6.46 5.85 -8.52
N ARG A 109 5.78 5.19 -7.58
CA ARG A 109 6.08 3.81 -7.19
C ARG A 109 4.92 3.18 -6.44
N GLN A 110 4.88 1.84 -6.43
CA GLN A 110 4.02 1.08 -5.54
C GLN A 110 4.87 0.41 -4.45
N GLY A 111 4.48 0.61 -3.20
CA GLY A 111 4.90 -0.24 -2.08
C GLY A 111 3.91 -1.38 -1.95
N TYR A 112 4.39 -2.62 -2.06
CA TYR A 112 3.57 -3.83 -1.98
C TYR A 112 3.46 -4.29 -0.54
N ALA A 113 2.27 -4.73 -0.13
CA ALA A 113 2.09 -5.32 1.19
C ALA A 113 3.04 -6.54 1.32
N SER A 114 3.94 -6.47 2.29
CA SER A 114 4.89 -7.53 2.62
C SER A 114 4.81 -7.80 4.12
N ASN A 115 5.20 -8.99 4.58
CA ASN A 115 5.00 -9.43 5.97
C ASN A 115 5.57 -8.41 6.99
N GLY A 116 4.68 -7.60 7.60
CA GLY A 116 5.03 -6.55 8.56
C GLY A 116 5.42 -5.19 7.97
N GLY A 117 5.27 -4.95 6.66
CA GLY A 117 5.71 -3.72 6.01
C GLY A 117 5.21 -3.47 4.59
N LEU A 118 5.80 -2.48 3.95
CA LEU A 118 5.65 -2.14 2.53
C LEU A 118 6.99 -2.36 1.81
N GLY A 119 7.03 -3.36 0.93
CA GLY A 119 8.18 -3.68 0.10
C GLY A 119 8.16 -2.91 -1.21
N PHE A 120 9.25 -2.24 -1.54
CA PHE A 120 9.42 -1.50 -2.79
C PHE A 120 10.49 -2.16 -3.66
N PHE A 121 10.23 -2.18 -4.96
CA PHE A 121 11.09 -2.77 -5.97
C PHE A 121 11.47 -1.71 -7.02
N VAL A 122 12.77 -1.57 -7.27
CA VAL A 122 13.32 -0.61 -8.22
C VAL A 122 13.15 -1.12 -9.65
N ARG A 123 13.46 -2.42 -9.89
CA ARG A 123 13.53 -3.01 -11.25
C ARG A 123 12.46 -4.08 -11.53
N THR A 124 12.37 -5.13 -10.72
CA THR A 124 11.47 -6.27 -10.96
C THR A 124 10.81 -6.74 -9.67
N LEU A 125 9.58 -7.22 -9.79
CA LEU A 125 8.83 -7.86 -8.71
C LEU A 125 9.20 -9.33 -8.52
N ASP A 126 9.91 -9.94 -9.48
CA ASP A 126 10.38 -11.33 -9.40
C ASP A 126 11.59 -11.49 -8.47
N ALA A 127 12.06 -10.39 -7.86
CA ALA A 127 13.14 -10.43 -6.90
C ALA A 127 12.68 -11.19 -5.64
N PRO A 128 13.54 -12.04 -5.05
CA PRO A 128 13.18 -12.84 -3.88
C PRO A 128 12.91 -11.99 -2.63
N ARG A 129 13.32 -10.71 -2.64
CA ARG A 129 13.16 -9.73 -1.56
C ARG A 129 12.99 -8.33 -2.17
N PRO A 130 12.27 -7.41 -1.51
CA PRO A 130 12.22 -6.02 -1.95
C PRO A 130 13.58 -5.35 -1.82
N ASP A 131 13.85 -4.36 -2.67
CA ASP A 131 15.04 -3.51 -2.58
C ASP A 131 15.00 -2.63 -1.32
N TYR A 132 13.79 -2.20 -0.93
CA TYR A 132 13.55 -1.42 0.28
C TYR A 132 12.32 -1.95 1.02
N LEU A 133 12.44 -2.14 2.33
CA LEU A 133 11.32 -2.53 3.19
C LEU A 133 11.03 -1.41 4.18
N PHE A 134 9.87 -0.78 4.05
CA PHE A 134 9.39 0.20 5.03
C PHE A 134 8.49 -0.48 6.05
N ILE A 135 8.74 -0.27 7.32
CA ILE A 135 7.94 -0.79 8.43
C ILE A 135 7.14 0.36 9.05
N ARG A 136 5.96 0.05 9.59
CA ARG A 136 5.16 1.07 10.27
C ARG A 136 5.94 1.54 11.50
N ALA A 137 6.18 2.84 11.61
CA ALA A 137 6.73 3.41 12.82
C ALA A 137 5.74 3.14 13.95
N SER A 138 6.22 2.60 15.07
CA SER A 138 5.41 2.48 16.28
C SER A 138 4.91 3.87 16.67
N SER A 139 3.62 3.96 17.00
CA SER A 139 3.09 5.11 17.72
C SER A 139 3.80 5.13 19.08
N GLU A 140 4.65 6.12 19.32
CA GLU A 140 5.11 6.43 20.69
C GLU A 140 3.95 6.98 21.53
#